data_AF-A0A0A2FN57-F1
#
_entry.id   AF-A0A0A2FN57-F1
#
_cell.length_a   1.000
_cell.length_b   1.000
_cell.length_c   1.000
_cell.angle_alpha   90.00
_cell.angle_beta   90.00
_cell.angle_gamma   90.00
#
_symmetry.space_group_name_H-M   'P 1'
#
loop_
_entity.id
_entity.type
_entity.pdbx_description
1 polymer ?
#
loop_
_entity_poly.entity_id
_entity_poly.type
_entity_poly.pdbx_seq_one_letter_code
_entity_poly.pdbx_strand_id
1 'polypeptide(L)'
;MQTNSKTKKETEGSHDSASKKQKNGEHGHSSDRKMANPLQILMLALLLWLAIEDLATSGQWGMSAIAGLVFWAILRKRRLLPRKIDRRLQSLLFPLRIRIRALELRLIRGRATPPADPCVYTCQNCGDGYTGNFCNRCGQTSRTGRYHFRQMVRNVIGGFTNIDNGFGRTIVELLYRPGYLIRDFIGGKRVVYFRPFQTLFVLASLYIIFAQLIGPKHPLEKPATEEIARQEYRPEEKGIPAQEVSEAVRDKSEDVAASLQTERRVFFQKQIEFVSGKKDKLMSIPFFSRIWCLFMEWFQSNKAVRIITILPILAVCTKVAFGHKGAAAYNLTEHIIAQAYIACQLLLLNVLALPFYGDARMGSLYGLPALLLFLLFWWDYKQLFLCSWWRSFWRTLLVMLYCLLFLALTASLIAVVIMAIEAIGRAA
;
A
#
# COMPACT_ATOMS: atom_id res chain seq x y z
N MET A 1 36.56 38.34 -67.83
CA MET A 1 37.94 37.81 -67.74
C MET A 1 37.97 36.73 -66.66
N GLN A 2 38.76 35.69 -66.90
CA GLN A 2 39.00 34.48 -66.07
C GLN A 2 39.52 34.88 -64.66
N THR A 3 39.55 34.11 -63.57
CA THR A 3 39.74 32.69 -63.21
C THR A 3 39.15 32.52 -61.77
N ASN A 4 38.53 31.44 -61.28
CA ASN A 4 38.83 30.00 -61.14
C ASN A 4 39.72 29.61 -59.92
N SER A 5 39.11 29.04 -58.86
CA SER A 5 39.61 27.90 -58.04
C SER A 5 38.55 27.50 -56.97
N LYS A 6 37.84 26.36 -57.12
CA LYS A 6 38.02 25.06 -56.41
C LYS A 6 38.13 25.20 -54.89
N THR A 7 37.36 24.53 -54.02
CA THR A 7 36.83 23.14 -54.03
C THR A 7 35.93 22.97 -52.79
N LYS A 8 34.84 22.19 -52.87
CA LYS A 8 34.48 21.04 -51.99
C LYS A 8 33.06 20.56 -52.33
N LYS A 9 32.90 19.27 -52.62
CA LYS A 9 31.66 18.63 -53.12
C LYS A 9 31.27 17.54 -52.13
N GLU A 10 30.18 17.72 -51.39
CA GLU A 10 29.48 16.67 -50.63
C GLU A 10 28.03 17.10 -50.46
N THR A 11 27.10 16.42 -51.14
CA THR A 11 25.74 16.08 -50.65
C THR A 11 24.99 15.28 -51.71
N GLU A 12 24.48 14.11 -51.29
CA GLU A 12 23.15 13.53 -51.52
C GLU A 12 22.54 13.66 -52.94
N GLY A 13 22.20 12.58 -53.65
CA GLY A 13 21.50 11.38 -53.19
C GLY A 13 20.01 11.52 -53.49
N SER A 14 19.60 11.29 -54.75
CA SER A 14 18.18 11.26 -55.15
C SER A 14 17.91 10.20 -56.20
N HIS A 15 16.71 9.61 -56.08
CA HIS A 15 15.94 8.79 -57.01
C HIS A 15 16.22 7.28 -57.13
N ASP A 16 15.36 6.55 -56.42
CA ASP A 16 14.78 5.27 -56.82
C ASP A 16 14.35 5.27 -58.29
N SER A 17 14.73 4.24 -59.05
CA SER A 17 13.84 3.65 -60.05
C SER A 17 14.12 2.16 -60.24
N ALA A 18 13.05 1.40 -60.19
CA ALA A 18 12.97 -0.05 -60.28
C ALA A 18 13.52 -0.65 -61.60
N SER A 19 13.77 -1.96 -61.52
CA SER A 19 13.67 -2.96 -62.61
C SER A 19 14.98 -3.45 -63.24
N LYS A 20 15.57 -4.51 -62.66
CA LYS A 20 15.91 -5.77 -63.35
C LYS A 20 16.77 -6.68 -62.46
N LYS A 21 16.19 -7.80 -62.03
CA LYS A 21 16.77 -9.17 -62.03
C LYS A 21 16.17 -9.98 -60.89
N GLN A 22 15.02 -10.58 -61.20
CA GLN A 22 14.59 -11.82 -60.59
C GLN A 22 15.18 -12.94 -61.46
N LYS A 23 16.20 -13.65 -60.95
CA LYS A 23 16.51 -15.04 -61.31
C LYS A 23 17.68 -15.59 -60.48
N ASN A 24 17.34 -16.63 -59.73
CA ASN A 24 18.15 -17.81 -59.37
C ASN A 24 19.29 -17.65 -58.37
N GLY A 25 19.28 -18.53 -57.37
CA GLY A 25 20.46 -18.82 -56.55
C GLY A 25 20.12 -19.24 -55.12
N GLU A 26 19.42 -20.36 -54.96
CA GLU A 26 19.50 -21.12 -53.71
C GLU A 26 20.96 -21.53 -53.47
N HIS A 27 21.66 -20.86 -52.56
CA HIS A 27 22.88 -21.41 -51.98
C HIS A 27 22.88 -21.19 -50.47
N GLY A 28 22.96 -22.33 -49.78
CA GLY A 28 22.83 -22.47 -48.34
C GLY A 28 23.86 -21.64 -47.59
N HIS A 29 23.37 -20.84 -46.66
CA HIS A 29 24.24 -20.21 -45.68
C HIS A 29 24.62 -21.27 -44.66
N SER A 30 25.85 -21.81 -44.79
CA SER A 30 26.50 -22.63 -43.77
C SER A 30 26.49 -21.84 -42.46
N SER A 31 25.69 -22.31 -41.50
CA SER A 31 25.66 -21.74 -40.16
C SER A 31 26.92 -22.18 -39.44
N ASP A 32 28.02 -21.44 -39.59
CA ASP A 32 29.20 -21.61 -38.75
C ASP A 32 28.78 -21.54 -37.28
N ARG A 33 28.83 -22.69 -36.61
CA ARG A 33 28.53 -22.83 -35.19
C ARG A 33 29.65 -22.14 -34.42
N LYS A 34 29.50 -20.86 -34.11
CA LYS A 34 30.43 -20.15 -33.21
C LYS A 34 30.56 -20.95 -31.91
N MET A 35 31.75 -21.52 -31.66
CA MET A 35 32.06 -22.30 -30.46
C MET A 35 31.84 -21.46 -29.19
N ALA A 36 31.65 -22.13 -28.05
CA ALA A 36 31.48 -21.43 -26.79
C ALA A 36 32.77 -20.74 -26.36
N ASN A 37 32.68 -19.44 -26.00
CA ASN A 37 33.83 -18.74 -25.45
C ASN A 37 34.14 -19.42 -24.10
N PRO A 38 35.40 -19.83 -23.82
CA PRO A 38 35.76 -20.54 -22.58
C PRO A 38 35.28 -19.82 -21.32
N LEU A 39 35.26 -18.48 -21.33
CA LEU A 39 34.77 -17.68 -20.19
C LEU A 39 33.27 -17.89 -19.89
N GLN A 40 32.45 -18.14 -20.92
CA GLN A 40 31.01 -18.40 -20.74
C GLN A 40 30.73 -19.80 -20.20
N ILE A 41 31.57 -20.78 -20.57
CA ILE A 41 31.50 -22.13 -20.01
C ILE A 41 31.88 -22.09 -18.54
N LEU A 42 32.96 -21.37 -18.19
CA LEU A 42 33.39 -21.18 -16.81
C LEU A 42 32.30 -20.50 -15.96
N MET A 43 31.67 -19.44 -16.48
CA MET A 43 30.56 -18.76 -15.82
C MET A 43 29.35 -19.68 -15.59
N LEU A 44 29.00 -20.51 -16.56
CA LEU A 44 27.90 -21.47 -16.42
C LEU A 44 28.24 -22.58 -15.42
N ALA A 45 29.47 -23.09 -15.43
CA ALA A 45 29.94 -24.08 -14.47
C ALA A 45 29.93 -23.52 -13.03
N LEU A 46 30.37 -22.27 -12.86
CA LEU A 46 30.34 -21.57 -11.57
C LEU A 46 28.89 -21.35 -11.09
N LEU A 47 27.99 -20.92 -11.97
CA LEU A 47 26.57 -20.73 -11.63
C LEU A 47 25.87 -22.05 -11.29
N LEU A 48 26.22 -23.14 -11.99
CA LEU A 48 25.72 -24.47 -11.69
C LEU A 48 26.24 -24.98 -10.35
N TRP A 49 27.54 -24.78 -10.07
CA TRP A 49 28.15 -25.10 -8.78
C TRP A 49 27.48 -24.35 -7.63
N LEU A 50 27.32 -23.03 -7.75
CA LEU A 50 26.62 -22.20 -6.78
C LEU A 50 25.15 -22.63 -6.57
N ALA A 51 24.47 -23.05 -7.63
CA ALA A 51 23.10 -23.55 -7.53
C ALA A 51 23.02 -24.89 -6.79
N ILE A 52 23.99 -25.79 -6.99
CA ILE A 52 24.06 -27.07 -6.26
C ILE A 52 24.35 -26.81 -4.77
N GLU A 53 25.28 -25.91 -4.47
CA GLU A 53 25.65 -25.57 -3.09
C GLU A 53 24.48 -24.91 -2.33
N ASP A 54 23.76 -23.98 -2.97
CA ASP A 54 22.58 -23.34 -2.38
C ASP A 54 21.44 -24.35 -2.16
N LEU A 55 21.19 -25.24 -3.12
CA LEU A 55 20.18 -26.28 -2.95
C LEU A 55 20.53 -27.27 -1.82
N ALA A 56 21.82 -27.58 -1.64
CA ALA A 56 22.31 -28.45 -0.58
C ALA A 56 22.26 -27.80 0.81
N THR A 57 22.45 -26.48 0.91
CA THR A 57 22.53 -25.76 2.19
C THR A 57 21.22 -25.16 2.65
N SER A 58 20.43 -24.57 1.74
CA SER A 58 19.21 -23.82 2.08
C SER A 58 17.92 -24.55 1.66
N GLY A 59 18.01 -25.58 0.80
CA GLY A 59 16.84 -26.26 0.23
C GLY A 59 15.95 -25.36 -0.64
N GLN A 60 16.41 -24.14 -0.95
CA GLN A 60 15.67 -23.16 -1.73
C GLN A 60 16.02 -23.28 -3.22
N TRP A 61 15.04 -23.05 -4.07
CA TRP A 61 15.15 -23.29 -5.52
C TRP A 61 15.56 -22.04 -6.29
N GLY A 62 15.83 -20.94 -5.60
CA GLY A 62 16.05 -19.62 -6.19
C GLY A 62 17.25 -19.59 -7.13
N MET A 63 18.42 -20.02 -6.66
CA MET A 63 19.64 -20.00 -7.46
C MET A 63 19.62 -21.02 -8.60
N SER A 64 19.01 -22.19 -8.37
CA SER A 64 18.79 -23.22 -9.41
C SER A 64 17.85 -22.75 -10.52
N ALA A 65 16.79 -22.01 -10.20
CA ALA A 65 15.90 -21.42 -11.19
C ALA A 65 16.61 -20.35 -12.03
N ILE A 66 17.44 -19.50 -11.41
CA ILE A 66 18.23 -18.48 -12.11
C ILE A 66 19.27 -19.13 -13.05
N ALA A 67 19.99 -20.16 -12.59
CA ALA A 67 20.94 -20.90 -13.40
C ALA A 67 20.27 -21.56 -14.61
N GLY A 68 19.09 -22.16 -14.43
CA GLY A 68 18.29 -22.74 -15.51
C GLY A 68 17.84 -21.71 -16.55
N LEU A 69 17.40 -20.53 -16.12
CA LEU A 69 17.01 -19.43 -17.02
C LEU A 69 18.20 -18.89 -17.83
N VAL A 70 19.38 -18.76 -17.21
CA VAL A 70 20.62 -18.32 -17.88
C VAL A 70 21.07 -19.35 -18.91
N PHE A 71 21.05 -20.64 -18.54
CA PHE A 71 21.39 -21.73 -19.45
C PHE A 71 20.44 -21.77 -20.66
N TRP A 72 19.13 -21.66 -20.42
CA TRP A 72 18.11 -21.61 -21.47
C TRP A 72 18.27 -20.40 -22.39
N ALA A 73 18.61 -19.22 -21.84
CA ALA A 73 18.89 -18.02 -22.63
C ALA A 73 20.11 -18.19 -23.55
N ILE A 74 21.16 -18.87 -23.08
CA ILE A 74 22.37 -19.16 -23.86
C ILE A 74 22.10 -20.16 -24.98
N LEU A 75 21.37 -21.25 -24.69
CA LEU A 75 20.96 -22.23 -25.71
C LEU A 75 20.15 -21.59 -26.84
N ARG A 76 19.24 -20.67 -26.48
CA ARG A 76 18.45 -19.90 -27.45
C ARG A 76 19.30 -18.95 -28.28
N LYS A 77 20.19 -18.17 -27.66
CA LYS A 77 21.09 -17.23 -28.36
C LYS A 77 22.02 -17.93 -29.35
N ARG A 78 22.41 -19.17 -29.05
CA ARG A 78 23.27 -19.99 -29.91
C ARG A 78 22.51 -20.83 -30.96
N ARG A 79 21.17 -20.67 -31.06
CA ARG A 79 20.30 -21.42 -32.00
C ARG A 79 20.44 -22.95 -31.89
N LEU A 80 20.72 -23.46 -30.70
CA LEU A 80 20.81 -24.91 -30.44
C LEU A 80 19.43 -25.54 -30.19
N LEU A 81 18.37 -24.72 -30.06
CA LEU A 81 16.99 -25.23 -29.94
C LEU A 81 16.41 -25.70 -31.28
N PRO A 82 15.60 -26.78 -31.29
CA PRO A 82 14.84 -27.21 -32.45
C PRO A 82 14.00 -26.07 -33.06
N ARG A 83 14.04 -25.90 -34.39
CA ARG A 83 13.38 -24.80 -35.12
C ARG A 83 11.87 -24.68 -34.88
N LYS A 84 11.20 -25.75 -34.44
CA LYS A 84 9.76 -25.75 -34.08
C LYS A 84 9.52 -25.09 -32.72
N ILE A 85 10.40 -25.34 -31.75
CA ILE A 85 10.29 -24.79 -30.39
C ILE A 85 10.63 -23.31 -30.38
N ASP A 86 11.69 -22.91 -31.09
CA ASP A 86 12.07 -21.48 -31.15
C ASP A 86 10.98 -20.65 -31.84
N ARG A 87 10.31 -21.16 -32.88
CA ARG A 87 9.17 -20.46 -33.52
C ARG A 87 7.98 -20.27 -32.59
N ARG A 88 7.56 -21.32 -31.85
CA ARG A 88 6.47 -21.20 -30.86
C ARG A 88 6.83 -20.21 -29.75
N LEU A 89 8.07 -20.28 -29.27
CA LEU A 89 8.56 -19.43 -28.19
C LEU A 89 8.70 -17.97 -28.63
N GLN A 90 9.14 -17.71 -29.86
CA GLN A 90 9.17 -16.37 -30.43
C GLN A 90 7.76 -15.77 -30.53
N SER A 91 6.77 -16.55 -30.98
CA SER A 91 5.37 -16.12 -30.99
C SER A 91 4.86 -15.77 -29.58
N LEU A 92 5.13 -16.63 -28.60
CA LEU A 92 4.74 -16.42 -27.19
C LEU A 92 5.42 -15.21 -26.53
N LEU A 93 6.72 -15.00 -26.79
CA LEU A 93 7.50 -13.92 -26.17
C LEU A 93 7.50 -12.61 -26.96
N PHE A 94 6.97 -12.59 -28.18
CA PHE A 94 6.84 -11.39 -29.02
C PHE A 94 6.17 -10.21 -28.29
N PRO A 95 4.99 -10.35 -27.65
CA PRO A 95 4.35 -9.23 -26.94
C PRO A 95 5.19 -8.73 -25.77
N LEU A 96 5.88 -9.63 -25.06
CA LEU A 96 6.74 -9.27 -23.94
C LEU A 96 7.98 -8.51 -24.42
N ARG A 97 8.61 -8.97 -25.51
CA ARG A 97 9.80 -8.33 -26.11
C ARG A 97 9.49 -6.92 -26.61
N ILE A 98 8.32 -6.70 -27.21
CA ILE A 98 7.87 -5.36 -27.60
C ILE A 98 7.74 -4.47 -26.37
N ARG A 99 7.11 -4.95 -25.29
CA ARG A 99 6.96 -4.18 -24.04
C ARG A 99 8.30 -3.86 -23.38
N ILE A 100 9.23 -4.82 -23.35
CA ILE A 100 10.59 -4.62 -22.82
C ILE A 100 11.34 -3.60 -23.68
N ARG A 101 11.29 -3.72 -25.00
CA ARG A 101 11.96 -2.75 -25.90
C ARG A 101 11.34 -1.36 -25.80
N ALA A 102 10.03 -1.26 -25.66
CA ALA A 102 9.34 0.00 -25.42
C ALA A 102 9.73 0.62 -24.07
N LEU A 103 9.90 -0.19 -23.02
CA LEU A 103 10.40 0.25 -21.72
C LEU A 103 11.85 0.74 -21.82
N GLU A 104 12.73 0.00 -22.48
CA GLU A 104 14.13 0.36 -22.71
C GLU A 104 14.24 1.69 -23.46
N LEU A 105 13.46 1.87 -24.54
CA LEU A 105 13.40 3.13 -25.27
C LEU A 105 12.89 4.29 -24.40
N ARG A 106 11.93 4.03 -23.49
CA ARG A 106 11.45 5.04 -22.53
C ARG A 106 12.49 5.38 -21.46
N LEU A 107 13.31 4.42 -21.03
CA LEU A 107 14.39 4.64 -20.08
C LEU A 107 15.51 5.46 -20.72
N ILE A 108 15.92 5.11 -21.95
CA ILE A 108 16.99 5.81 -22.69
C ILE A 108 16.59 7.25 -23.04
N ARG A 109 15.37 7.45 -23.57
CA ARG A 109 14.91 8.80 -23.98
C ARG A 109 14.51 9.69 -22.79
N GLY A 110 14.37 9.11 -21.60
CA GLY A 110 13.79 9.80 -20.46
C GLY A 110 12.35 10.26 -20.71
N ARG A 111 11.83 11.11 -19.82
CA ARG A 111 10.54 11.78 -20.04
C ARG A 111 10.79 13.06 -20.80
N ALA A 112 10.17 13.22 -21.97
CA ALA A 112 10.15 14.50 -22.67
C ALA A 112 9.53 15.58 -21.76
N THR A 113 10.15 16.77 -21.74
CA THR A 113 9.58 17.92 -21.03
C THR A 113 8.28 18.32 -21.72
N PRO A 114 7.15 18.38 -20.99
CA PRO A 114 5.90 18.84 -21.57
C PRO A 114 6.06 20.29 -22.07
N PRO A 115 5.47 20.65 -23.22
CA PRO A 115 5.52 22.02 -23.71
C PRO A 115 4.94 22.98 -22.66
N ALA A 116 5.46 24.21 -22.63
CA ALA A 116 4.94 25.24 -21.75
C ALA A 116 3.51 25.60 -22.16
N ASP A 117 2.61 25.64 -21.19
CA ASP A 117 1.24 26.08 -21.42
C ASP A 117 1.23 27.60 -21.69
N PRO A 118 0.69 28.07 -22.83
CA PRO A 118 0.65 29.50 -23.15
C PRO A 118 -0.39 30.28 -22.33
N CYS A 119 -1.25 29.60 -21.56
CA CYS A 119 -2.32 30.26 -20.81
C CYS A 119 -1.79 30.99 -19.58
N VAL A 120 -2.43 32.11 -19.24
CA VAL A 120 -2.17 32.85 -17.99
C VAL A 120 -2.99 32.24 -16.87
N TYR A 121 -2.33 31.88 -15.77
CA TYR A 121 -2.95 31.32 -14.57
C TYR A 121 -2.71 32.21 -13.35
N THR A 122 -3.67 32.27 -12.44
CA THR A 122 -3.47 32.83 -11.10
C THR A 122 -3.10 31.73 -10.12
N CYS A 123 -1.97 31.88 -9.43
CA CYS A 123 -1.50 30.87 -8.48
C CYS A 123 -2.38 30.79 -7.22
N GLN A 124 -2.86 29.61 -6.86
CA GLN A 124 -3.67 29.42 -5.64
C GLN A 124 -2.85 29.53 -4.34
N ASN A 125 -1.52 29.44 -4.40
CA ASN A 125 -0.64 29.59 -3.24
C ASN A 125 -0.22 31.05 -2.99
N CYS A 126 0.39 31.70 -3.99
CA CYS A 126 0.91 33.07 -3.83
C CYS A 126 0.03 34.18 -4.43
N GLY A 127 -1.01 33.85 -5.20
CA GLY A 127 -1.87 34.82 -5.88
C GLY A 127 -1.27 35.47 -7.13
N ASP A 128 -0.03 35.12 -7.48
CA ASP A 128 0.70 35.73 -8.61
C ASP A 128 0.18 35.23 -9.97
N GLY A 129 0.16 36.10 -10.97
CA GLY A 129 -0.19 35.76 -12.35
C GLY A 129 1.04 35.22 -13.09
N TYR A 130 0.95 34.03 -13.69
CA TYR A 130 2.08 33.41 -14.39
C TYR A 130 1.65 32.63 -15.63
N THR A 131 2.60 32.40 -16.54
CA THR A 131 2.47 31.55 -17.74
C THR A 131 3.36 30.32 -17.61
N GLY A 132 2.98 29.23 -18.28
CA GLY A 132 3.70 27.96 -18.24
C GLY A 132 3.18 26.96 -17.20
N ASN A 133 3.93 25.86 -17.04
CA ASN A 133 3.48 24.69 -16.26
C ASN A 133 3.62 24.85 -14.73
N PHE A 134 4.43 25.81 -14.27
CA PHE A 134 4.74 26.04 -12.86
C PHE A 134 4.86 27.54 -12.59
N CYS A 135 4.42 27.97 -11.41
CA CYS A 135 4.54 29.34 -10.94
C CYS A 135 6.02 29.67 -10.72
N ASN A 136 6.50 30.70 -11.39
CA ASN A 136 7.84 31.27 -11.26
C ASN A 136 8.17 31.77 -9.84
N ARG A 137 7.17 32.20 -9.05
CA ARG A 137 7.36 32.72 -7.70
C ARG A 137 7.41 31.66 -6.61
N CYS A 138 6.53 30.67 -6.66
CA CYS A 138 6.38 29.67 -5.59
C CYS A 138 6.52 28.21 -6.04
N GLY A 139 6.70 27.92 -7.32
CA GLY A 139 6.86 26.55 -7.84
C GLY A 139 5.58 25.72 -7.93
N GLN A 140 4.39 26.29 -7.65
CA GLN A 140 3.12 25.56 -7.79
C GLN A 140 2.82 25.23 -9.25
N THR A 141 2.44 23.98 -9.52
CA THR A 141 2.01 23.58 -10.88
C THR A 141 0.72 24.28 -11.31
N SER A 142 0.59 24.64 -12.58
CA SER A 142 -0.67 25.18 -13.17
C SER A 142 -1.83 24.20 -13.12
N ARG A 143 -1.55 22.90 -13.02
CA ARG A 143 -2.56 21.84 -12.92
C ARG A 143 -3.03 21.62 -11.48
N THR A 144 -3.51 22.66 -10.80
CA THR A 144 -4.12 22.54 -9.46
C THR A 144 -5.66 22.49 -9.52
N GLY A 145 -6.16 21.41 -10.11
CA GLY A 145 -7.59 21.07 -10.07
C GLY A 145 -8.01 20.38 -8.76
N ARG A 146 -9.32 20.16 -8.62
CA ARG A 146 -9.91 19.34 -7.54
C ARG A 146 -9.35 17.92 -7.57
N TYR A 147 -9.22 17.30 -6.39
CA TYR A 147 -8.68 15.95 -6.28
C TYR A 147 -9.66 14.89 -6.80
N HIS A 148 -9.14 13.98 -7.62
CA HIS A 148 -9.81 12.75 -8.03
C HIS A 148 -9.05 11.54 -7.50
N PHE A 149 -9.75 10.43 -7.26
CA PHE A 149 -9.18 9.19 -6.70
C PHE A 149 -7.92 8.70 -7.44
N ARG A 150 -7.92 8.72 -8.79
CA ARG A 150 -6.76 8.33 -9.60
C ARG A 150 -5.53 9.19 -9.35
N GLN A 151 -5.71 10.49 -9.09
CA GLN A 151 -4.62 11.40 -8.78
C GLN A 151 -4.05 11.14 -7.38
N MET A 152 -4.89 10.81 -6.41
CA MET A 152 -4.47 10.43 -5.06
C MET A 152 -3.53 9.22 -5.09
N VAL A 153 -3.93 8.11 -5.74
CA VAL A 153 -3.10 6.89 -5.82
C VAL A 153 -1.74 7.17 -6.48
N ARG A 154 -1.72 7.95 -7.56
CA ARG A 154 -0.46 8.34 -8.23
C ARG A 154 0.45 9.17 -7.31
N ASN A 155 -0.13 10.05 -6.50
CA ASN A 155 0.64 10.89 -5.58
C ASN A 155 1.21 10.11 -4.39
N VAL A 156 0.53 9.05 -3.95
CA VAL A 156 1.04 8.11 -2.94
C VAL A 156 2.26 7.37 -3.49
N ILE A 157 2.15 6.79 -4.68
CA ILE A 157 3.25 6.02 -5.30
C ILE A 157 4.45 6.91 -5.65
N GLY A 158 4.21 8.12 -6.18
CA GLY A 158 5.28 9.07 -6.52
C GLY A 158 5.88 9.80 -5.32
N GLY A 159 5.35 9.59 -4.10
CA GLY A 159 5.78 10.30 -2.90
C GLY A 159 7.04 9.73 -2.23
N PHE A 160 7.50 8.54 -2.60
CA PHE A 160 8.61 7.88 -1.92
C PHE A 160 10.01 8.41 -2.32
N THR A 161 10.11 9.39 -3.23
CA THR A 161 11.40 9.81 -3.82
C THR A 161 11.74 11.30 -3.67
N ASN A 162 10.98 12.11 -2.93
CA ASN A 162 11.31 13.52 -2.64
C ASN A 162 10.80 13.90 -1.24
N ILE A 163 11.74 14.26 -0.35
CA ILE A 163 11.45 14.88 0.95
C ILE A 163 11.54 16.40 0.74
N ASP A 164 10.39 17.07 0.81
CA ASP A 164 10.26 18.49 0.52
C ASP A 164 10.49 19.36 1.78
N ASN A 165 10.91 20.62 1.58
CA ASN A 165 11.15 21.62 2.63
C ASN A 165 9.90 21.98 3.49
N GLY A 166 8.70 21.50 3.13
CA GLY A 166 7.43 21.81 3.83
C GLY A 166 7.15 21.00 5.10
N PHE A 167 8.00 20.02 5.46
CA PHE A 167 7.72 19.09 6.57
C PHE A 167 7.64 19.77 7.95
N GLY A 168 8.61 20.61 8.30
CA GLY A 168 8.64 21.29 9.61
C GLY A 168 7.44 22.21 9.83
N ARG A 169 7.06 22.98 8.82
CA ARG A 169 5.85 23.81 8.87
C ARG A 169 4.59 22.97 9.04
N THR A 170 4.52 21.82 8.36
CA THR A 170 3.38 20.90 8.48
C THR A 170 3.23 20.37 9.91
N ILE A 171 4.34 20.01 10.59
CA ILE A 171 4.32 19.58 11.99
C ILE A 171 3.75 20.67 12.90
N VAL A 172 4.27 21.90 12.81
CA VAL A 172 3.84 23.01 13.67
C VAL A 172 2.36 23.32 13.47
N GLU A 173 1.92 23.37 12.20
CA GLU A 173 0.52 23.68 11.89
C GLU A 173 -0.45 22.54 12.23
N LEU A 174 -0.01 21.28 12.19
CA LEU A 174 -0.80 20.14 12.70
C LEU A 174 -1.05 20.23 14.21
N LEU A 175 -0.11 20.77 14.98
CA LEU A 175 -0.28 20.93 16.44
C LEU A 175 -1.12 22.15 16.80
N TYR A 176 -0.95 23.27 16.09
CA TYR A 176 -1.57 24.54 16.46
C TYR A 176 -2.92 24.81 15.77
N ARG A 177 -3.04 24.51 14.48
CA ARG A 177 -4.20 24.86 13.64
C ARG A 177 -4.55 23.81 12.57
N PRO A 178 -4.73 22.54 12.96
CA PRO A 178 -4.84 21.41 12.02
C PRO A 178 -5.96 21.56 10.99
N GLY A 179 -7.16 21.98 11.40
CA GLY A 179 -8.27 22.13 10.47
C GLY A 179 -8.07 23.26 9.44
N TYR A 180 -7.35 24.32 9.81
CA TYR A 180 -6.98 25.39 8.88
C TYR A 180 -5.95 24.93 7.86
N LEU A 181 -4.94 24.16 8.29
CA LEU A 181 -3.97 23.54 7.38
C LEU A 181 -4.67 22.63 6.36
N ILE A 182 -5.57 21.76 6.82
CA ILE A 182 -6.31 20.85 5.95
C ILE A 182 -7.12 21.64 4.92
N ARG A 183 -7.81 22.69 5.36
CA ARG A 183 -8.60 23.57 4.48
C ARG A 183 -7.74 24.29 3.46
N ASP A 184 -6.59 24.83 3.85
CA ASP A 184 -5.66 25.48 2.94
C ASP A 184 -5.08 24.50 1.91
N PHE A 185 -4.75 23.28 2.33
CA PHE A 185 -4.25 22.24 1.45
C PHE A 185 -5.30 21.78 0.42
N ILE A 186 -6.53 21.52 0.87
CA ILE A 186 -7.66 21.17 -0.01
C ILE A 186 -7.99 22.36 -0.94
N GLY A 187 -7.90 23.58 -0.43
CA GLY A 187 -8.10 24.83 -1.17
C GLY A 187 -7.01 25.15 -2.22
N GLY A 188 -5.93 24.38 -2.27
CA GLY A 188 -4.94 24.45 -3.36
C GLY A 188 -3.56 24.98 -2.96
N LYS A 189 -3.34 25.39 -1.71
CA LYS A 189 -2.03 25.87 -1.20
C LYS A 189 -1.07 24.71 -0.90
N ARG A 190 -0.75 23.90 -1.93
CA ARG A 190 -0.12 22.57 -1.76
C ARG A 190 1.41 22.57 -1.66
N VAL A 191 2.09 23.65 -2.06
CA VAL A 191 3.56 23.74 -2.02
C VAL A 191 4.07 23.90 -0.58
N VAL A 192 3.29 24.56 0.26
CA VAL A 192 3.68 24.95 1.62
C VAL A 192 3.67 23.76 2.58
N TYR A 193 2.82 22.76 2.32
CA TYR A 193 2.59 21.63 3.21
C TYR A 193 3.09 20.32 2.60
N PHE A 194 3.62 19.45 3.46
CA PHE A 194 4.03 18.11 3.07
C PHE A 194 2.82 17.20 2.86
N ARG A 195 2.87 16.32 1.86
CA ARG A 195 1.69 15.54 1.44
C ARG A 195 1.29 14.55 2.53
N PRO A 196 -0.01 14.39 2.83
CA PRO A 196 -0.46 13.72 4.05
C PRO A 196 0.03 12.28 4.17
N PHE A 197 0.01 11.50 3.09
CA PHE A 197 0.46 10.09 3.13
C PHE A 197 1.98 9.94 3.28
N GLN A 198 2.76 10.87 2.72
CA GLN A 198 4.20 10.90 2.96
C GLN A 198 4.47 11.28 4.41
N THR A 199 3.80 12.31 4.93
CA THR A 199 3.89 12.73 6.34
C THR A 199 3.56 11.58 7.27
N LEU A 200 2.46 10.85 6.99
CA LEU A 200 2.01 9.70 7.78
C LEU A 200 3.08 8.61 7.83
N PHE A 201 3.69 8.28 6.68
CA PHE A 201 4.75 7.26 6.63
C PHE A 201 6.00 7.70 7.41
N VAL A 202 6.45 8.95 7.22
CA VAL A 202 7.59 9.51 7.96
C VAL A 202 7.32 9.50 9.47
N LEU A 203 6.15 9.97 9.90
CA LEU A 203 5.76 9.98 11.32
C LEU A 203 5.61 8.57 11.90
N ALA A 204 5.16 7.58 11.11
CA ALA A 204 5.07 6.20 11.56
C ALA A 204 6.44 5.56 11.73
N SER A 205 7.36 5.81 10.80
CA SER A 205 8.77 5.38 10.94
C SER A 205 9.42 6.02 12.15
N LEU A 206 9.20 7.33 12.36
CA LEU A 206 9.65 8.02 13.57
C LEU A 206 9.05 7.38 14.83
N TYR A 207 7.75 7.11 14.85
CA TYR A 207 7.10 6.42 15.97
C TYR A 207 7.76 5.08 16.30
N ILE A 208 8.05 4.25 15.28
CA ILE A 208 8.71 2.96 15.49
C ILE A 208 10.09 3.17 16.11
N ILE A 209 10.90 4.08 15.56
CA ILE A 209 12.24 4.40 16.08
C ILE A 209 12.16 4.85 17.54
N PHE A 210 11.29 5.82 17.86
CA PHE A 210 11.11 6.31 19.22
C PHE A 210 10.60 5.22 20.17
N ALA A 211 9.67 4.38 19.72
CA ALA A 211 9.17 3.28 20.53
C ALA A 211 10.25 2.23 20.85
N GLN A 212 11.19 1.97 19.92
CA GLN A 212 12.33 1.07 20.16
C GLN A 212 13.41 1.69 21.08
N LEU A 213 13.51 3.02 21.12
CA LEU A 213 14.43 3.73 22.01
C LEU A 213 13.92 3.80 23.46
N ILE A 214 12.60 3.88 23.64
CA ILE A 214 11.95 4.13 24.95
C ILE A 214 11.42 2.83 25.57
N GLY A 215 10.93 1.90 24.75
CA GLY A 215 10.40 0.65 25.25
C GLY A 215 11.51 -0.26 25.81
N PRO A 216 11.23 -1.07 26.84
CA PRO A 216 12.11 -2.20 27.14
C PRO A 216 12.28 -3.02 25.85
N LYS A 217 13.50 -3.51 25.60
CA LYS A 217 13.75 -4.51 24.55
C LYS A 217 12.87 -5.71 24.89
N HIS A 218 11.63 -5.73 24.40
CA HIS A 218 10.90 -6.97 24.34
C HIS A 218 11.78 -7.86 23.47
N PRO A 219 12.20 -9.04 23.94
CA PRO A 219 12.73 -10.03 23.03
C PRO A 219 11.73 -10.09 21.89
N LEU A 220 12.19 -9.93 20.65
CA LEU A 220 11.43 -10.37 19.49
C LEU A 220 10.92 -11.74 19.89
N GLU A 221 9.64 -11.85 20.23
CA GLU A 221 9.03 -13.13 20.54
C GLU A 221 9.33 -13.92 19.30
N LYS A 222 10.22 -14.91 19.45
CA LYS A 222 10.72 -15.70 18.34
C LYS A 222 9.46 -16.19 17.62
N PRO A 223 9.41 -16.07 16.30
CA PRO A 223 8.21 -16.41 15.57
C PRO A 223 7.78 -17.80 16.02
N ALA A 224 6.48 -17.97 16.30
CA ALA A 224 5.86 -19.21 16.81
C ALA A 224 6.30 -20.47 16.04
N THR A 225 6.89 -20.31 14.85
CA THR A 225 7.70 -21.28 14.12
C THR A 225 8.67 -22.11 14.96
N GLU A 226 9.38 -21.56 15.96
CA GLU A 226 10.34 -22.33 16.79
C GLU A 226 9.67 -23.17 17.89
N GLU A 227 8.52 -22.74 18.42
CA GLU A 227 7.77 -23.48 19.45
C GLU A 227 6.84 -24.54 18.85
N ILE A 228 6.20 -24.23 17.72
CA ILE A 228 5.34 -25.17 16.98
C ILE A 228 6.18 -26.34 16.41
N ALA A 229 7.43 -26.10 16.01
CA ALA A 229 8.33 -27.15 15.51
C ALA A 229 8.81 -28.13 16.60
N ARG A 230 8.74 -27.76 17.89
CA ARG A 230 9.11 -28.65 19.01
C ARG A 230 7.96 -29.47 19.57
N GLN A 231 6.72 -29.00 19.42
CA GLN A 231 5.55 -29.67 20.01
C GLN A 231 4.98 -30.80 19.14
N GLU A 232 5.41 -30.95 17.89
CA GLU A 232 4.86 -31.95 16.96
C GLU A 232 5.48 -33.36 17.08
N TYR A 233 6.37 -33.61 18.06
CA TYR A 233 6.94 -34.94 18.31
C TYR A 233 6.94 -35.34 19.80
N ARG A 234 5.78 -35.74 20.31
CA ARG A 234 5.66 -36.73 21.40
C ARG A 234 4.28 -37.42 21.32
N PRO A 235 4.21 -38.72 21.02
CA PRO A 235 2.96 -39.45 21.06
C PRO A 235 2.64 -39.92 22.50
N GLU A 236 1.34 -40.14 22.74
CA GLU A 236 0.70 -40.89 23.86
C GLU A 236 0.63 -40.21 25.25
N GLU A 237 -0.42 -40.30 26.08
CA GLU A 237 -1.79 -40.83 26.06
C GLU A 237 -2.45 -40.46 27.43
N LYS A 238 -3.78 -40.61 27.58
CA LYS A 238 -4.62 -40.55 28.82
C LYS A 238 -5.07 -39.14 29.23
N GLY A 239 -6.31 -38.83 29.62
CA GLY A 239 -7.53 -39.58 29.92
C GLY A 239 -8.40 -38.66 30.79
N ILE A 240 -9.71 -38.59 30.55
CA ILE A 240 -10.66 -37.75 31.32
C ILE A 240 -10.92 -38.42 32.70
N PRO A 241 -11.19 -37.64 33.77
CA PRO A 241 -12.54 -37.67 34.33
C PRO A 241 -13.09 -36.29 34.72
N ALA A 242 -14.42 -36.19 34.61
CA ALA A 242 -15.26 -35.14 35.15
C ALA A 242 -15.56 -35.36 36.63
N GLN A 243 -15.63 -34.30 37.45
CA GLN A 243 -16.67 -34.11 38.48
C GLN A 243 -16.54 -32.76 39.23
N GLU A 244 -17.68 -32.05 39.30
CA GLU A 244 -18.26 -31.31 40.44
C GLU A 244 -17.44 -30.27 41.21
N VAL A 245 -17.83 -28.98 41.14
CA VAL A 245 -18.09 -28.16 42.34
C VAL A 245 -19.29 -27.24 42.11
N SER A 246 -20.21 -27.37 43.06
CA SER A 246 -21.54 -26.82 43.35
C SER A 246 -21.84 -25.33 43.20
N GLU A 247 -23.14 -25.13 42.93
CA GLU A 247 -24.04 -24.03 43.27
C GLU A 247 -23.81 -23.34 44.63
N ALA A 248 -24.05 -22.02 44.65
CA ALA A 248 -24.92 -21.26 45.58
C ALA A 248 -24.32 -19.90 45.95
N VAL A 249 -24.90 -18.80 45.46
CA VAL A 249 -25.46 -17.67 46.25
C VAL A 249 -26.25 -16.78 45.26
N ARG A 250 -27.55 -16.63 45.54
CA ARG A 250 -28.53 -15.80 44.83
C ARG A 250 -29.09 -14.79 45.83
N ASP A 251 -29.13 -13.51 45.48
CA ASP A 251 -30.12 -12.53 45.96
C ASP A 251 -30.15 -11.34 44.96
N LYS A 252 -31.11 -11.27 44.02
CA LYS A 252 -32.46 -10.64 44.03
C LYS A 252 -32.51 -9.11 44.28
N SER A 253 -32.70 -8.36 43.18
CA SER A 253 -33.51 -7.13 42.99
C SER A 253 -32.90 -6.37 41.77
N GLU A 254 -33.51 -6.08 40.63
CA GLU A 254 -34.90 -5.85 40.26
C GLU A 254 -35.12 -6.22 38.77
N ASP A 255 -36.10 -7.09 38.53
CA ASP A 255 -36.52 -7.57 37.22
C ASP A 255 -37.68 -6.71 36.68
N VAL A 256 -37.42 -5.76 35.77
CA VAL A 256 -38.46 -5.24 34.84
C VAL A 256 -37.89 -4.87 33.44
N ALA A 257 -36.58 -4.63 33.29
CA ALA A 257 -35.96 -4.29 31.99
C ALA A 257 -35.34 -5.49 31.21
N ALA A 258 -35.42 -6.70 31.76
CA ALA A 258 -34.67 -7.87 31.29
C ALA A 258 -35.34 -8.66 30.15
N SER A 259 -36.62 -8.43 29.84
CA SER A 259 -37.34 -9.24 28.84
C SER A 259 -37.14 -8.79 27.38
N LEU A 260 -36.62 -7.59 27.11
CA LEU A 260 -36.33 -7.11 25.74
C LEU A 260 -34.83 -7.09 25.38
N GLN A 261 -33.93 -7.30 26.36
CA GLN A 261 -32.47 -7.27 26.14
C GLN A 261 -31.84 -8.65 25.94
N THR A 262 -32.55 -9.72 26.29
CA THR A 262 -32.02 -11.09 26.34
C THR A 262 -31.82 -11.72 24.95
N GLU A 263 -32.74 -11.52 24.00
CA GLU A 263 -32.59 -12.09 22.64
C GLU A 263 -31.43 -11.48 21.84
N ARG A 264 -31.17 -10.17 21.99
CA ARG A 264 -30.11 -9.48 21.24
C ARG A 264 -28.71 -9.81 21.76
N ARG A 265 -28.55 -9.97 23.09
CA ARG A 265 -27.27 -10.39 23.69
C ARG A 265 -26.96 -11.85 23.37
N VAL A 266 -27.96 -12.73 23.42
CA VAL A 266 -27.80 -14.14 23.05
C VAL A 266 -27.41 -14.30 21.58
N PHE A 267 -27.98 -13.49 20.68
CA PHE A 267 -27.60 -13.49 19.27
C PHE A 267 -26.13 -13.08 19.06
N PHE A 268 -25.68 -11.97 19.67
CA PHE A 268 -24.29 -11.53 19.58
C PHE A 268 -23.30 -12.52 20.21
N GLN A 269 -23.65 -13.10 21.37
CA GLN A 269 -22.83 -14.11 22.04
C GLN A 269 -22.68 -15.37 21.17
N LYS A 270 -23.79 -15.88 20.61
CA LYS A 270 -23.76 -16.99 19.66
C LYS A 270 -22.96 -16.67 18.41
N GLN A 271 -23.06 -15.44 17.87
CA GLN A 271 -22.27 -15.05 16.71
C GLN A 271 -20.77 -15.03 17.01
N ILE A 272 -20.35 -14.51 18.17
CA ILE A 272 -18.94 -14.45 18.56
C ILE A 272 -18.36 -15.85 18.77
N GLU A 273 -19.09 -16.71 19.49
CA GLU A 273 -18.68 -18.09 19.77
C GLU A 273 -18.61 -18.94 18.49
N PHE A 274 -19.56 -18.75 17.57
CA PHE A 274 -19.60 -19.41 16.27
C PHE A 274 -18.48 -18.95 15.31
N VAL A 275 -18.22 -17.63 15.23
CA VAL A 275 -17.11 -17.08 14.44
C VAL A 275 -15.77 -17.60 14.99
N SER A 276 -15.63 -17.74 16.30
CA SER A 276 -14.43 -18.31 16.93
C SER A 276 -14.24 -19.79 16.54
N GLY A 277 -15.27 -20.62 16.70
CA GLY A 277 -15.18 -22.05 16.37
C GLY A 277 -14.89 -22.35 14.89
N LYS A 278 -15.22 -21.42 13.98
CA LYS A 278 -14.90 -21.54 12.54
C LYS A 278 -13.55 -20.93 12.16
N LYS A 279 -13.11 -19.87 12.85
CA LYS A 279 -11.73 -19.39 12.77
C LYS A 279 -10.78 -20.55 13.05
N ASP A 280 -11.10 -21.40 14.01
CA ASP A 280 -10.29 -22.57 14.39
C ASP A 280 -10.25 -23.64 13.28
N LYS A 281 -11.36 -23.86 12.56
CA LYS A 281 -11.40 -24.76 11.37
C LYS A 281 -10.71 -24.18 10.13
N LEU A 282 -10.75 -22.86 9.92
CA LEU A 282 -10.03 -22.23 8.81
C LEU A 282 -8.53 -22.15 9.11
N MET A 283 -8.18 -22.02 10.39
CA MET A 283 -6.84 -22.13 10.95
C MET A 283 -6.30 -23.56 11.01
N SER A 284 -7.14 -24.59 10.88
CA SER A 284 -6.65 -25.98 10.89
C SER A 284 -5.91 -26.36 9.59
N ILE A 285 -6.03 -25.56 8.52
CA ILE A 285 -5.24 -25.73 7.30
C ILE A 285 -3.83 -25.14 7.56
N PRO A 286 -2.77 -25.97 7.59
CA PRO A 286 -1.43 -25.54 8.03
C PRO A 286 -0.81 -24.43 7.17
N PHE A 287 -1.18 -24.34 5.89
CA PHE A 287 -0.75 -23.23 5.02
C PHE A 287 -1.48 -21.92 5.33
N PHE A 288 -2.80 -21.96 5.50
CA PHE A 288 -3.60 -20.76 5.71
C PHE A 288 -3.34 -20.14 7.07
N SER A 289 -3.17 -20.96 8.11
CA SER A 289 -2.83 -20.47 9.44
C SER A 289 -1.49 -19.75 9.48
N ARG A 290 -0.46 -20.30 8.83
CA ARG A 290 0.85 -19.64 8.71
C ARG A 290 0.75 -18.31 7.98
N ILE A 291 0.09 -18.28 6.81
CA ILE A 291 -0.08 -17.03 6.05
C ILE A 291 -0.89 -16.00 6.82
N TRP A 292 -2.00 -16.40 7.42
CA TRP A 292 -2.85 -15.49 8.19
C TRP A 292 -2.14 -14.96 9.43
N CYS A 293 -1.39 -15.81 10.13
CA CYS A 293 -0.59 -15.42 11.28
C CYS A 293 0.44 -14.36 10.87
N LEU A 294 1.27 -14.63 9.85
CA LEU A 294 2.25 -13.68 9.34
C LEU A 294 1.61 -12.37 8.88
N PHE A 295 0.50 -12.45 8.15
CA PHE A 295 -0.19 -11.27 7.66
C PHE A 295 -0.76 -10.43 8.81
N MET A 296 -1.43 -11.06 9.78
CA MET A 296 -2.02 -10.34 10.90
C MET A 296 -0.96 -9.82 11.87
N GLU A 297 0.11 -10.56 12.10
CA GLU A 297 1.25 -10.11 12.90
C GLU A 297 1.90 -8.88 12.27
N TRP A 298 2.18 -8.94 10.95
CA TRP A 298 2.68 -7.78 10.22
C TRP A 298 1.68 -6.62 10.23
N PHE A 299 0.39 -6.87 9.99
CA PHE A 299 -0.63 -5.82 10.01
C PHE A 299 -0.74 -5.16 11.38
N GLN A 300 -0.76 -5.94 12.47
CA GLN A 300 -0.87 -5.42 13.83
C GLN A 300 0.39 -4.64 14.24
N SER A 301 1.56 -5.09 13.78
CA SER A 301 2.85 -4.44 14.02
C SER A 301 2.98 -3.10 13.29
N ASN A 302 2.33 -2.94 12.13
CA ASN A 302 2.47 -1.75 11.30
C ASN A 302 1.35 -0.72 11.54
N LYS A 303 1.61 0.25 12.42
CA LYS A 303 0.65 1.33 12.74
C LYS A 303 0.19 2.13 11.51
N ALA A 304 1.09 2.49 10.60
CA ALA A 304 0.73 3.23 9.38
C ALA A 304 -0.31 2.49 8.54
N VAL A 305 -0.13 1.18 8.36
CA VAL A 305 -1.01 0.34 7.54
C VAL A 305 -2.38 0.23 8.20
N ARG A 306 -2.43 0.02 9.53
CA ARG A 306 -3.69 0.01 10.30
C ARG A 306 -4.46 1.31 10.14
N ILE A 307 -3.77 2.46 10.27
CA ILE A 307 -4.38 3.78 10.08
C ILE A 307 -4.92 3.92 8.65
N ILE A 308 -4.10 3.64 7.63
CA ILE A 308 -4.48 3.77 6.22
C ILE A 308 -5.71 2.92 5.88
N THR A 309 -5.83 1.72 6.44
CA THR A 309 -6.99 0.85 6.24
C THR A 309 -8.28 1.45 6.82
N ILE A 310 -8.19 2.24 7.89
CA ILE A 310 -9.35 2.84 8.58
C ILE A 310 -9.75 4.19 7.95
N LEU A 311 -8.83 4.90 7.28
CA LEU A 311 -9.08 6.22 6.67
C LEU A 311 -10.30 6.27 5.72
N PRO A 312 -10.53 5.31 4.81
CA PRO A 312 -11.69 5.34 3.92
C PRO A 312 -13.01 5.28 4.69
N ILE A 313 -13.07 4.49 5.77
CA ILE A 313 -14.25 4.34 6.60
C ILE A 313 -14.53 5.67 7.32
N LEU A 314 -13.51 6.27 7.95
CA LEU A 314 -13.62 7.59 8.58
C LEU A 314 -14.05 8.67 7.59
N ALA A 315 -13.55 8.63 6.35
CA ALA A 315 -13.93 9.56 5.31
C ALA A 315 -15.41 9.44 4.91
N VAL A 316 -15.94 8.22 4.82
CA VAL A 316 -17.37 7.98 4.56
C VAL A 316 -18.21 8.47 5.74
N CYS A 317 -17.85 8.09 6.98
CA CYS A 317 -18.57 8.49 8.18
C CYS A 317 -18.63 10.02 8.31
N THR A 318 -17.51 10.72 8.08
CA THR A 318 -17.48 12.18 8.10
C THR A 318 -18.26 12.83 6.97
N LYS A 319 -18.23 12.26 5.76
CA LYS A 319 -19.03 12.77 4.64
C LYS A 319 -20.53 12.69 4.93
N VAL A 320 -20.99 11.56 5.49
CA VAL A 320 -22.41 11.39 5.86
C VAL A 320 -22.77 12.32 7.02
N ALA A 321 -21.92 12.41 8.04
CA ALA A 321 -22.16 13.24 9.22
C ALA A 321 -22.25 14.74 8.89
N PHE A 322 -21.42 15.26 7.98
CA PHE A 322 -21.34 16.69 7.66
C PHE A 322 -22.04 17.08 6.33
N GLY A 323 -22.85 16.18 5.75
CA GLY A 323 -23.35 16.29 4.37
C GLY A 323 -24.47 17.30 4.06
N HIS A 324 -24.69 18.38 4.82
CA HIS A 324 -25.80 19.32 4.57
C HIS A 324 -25.41 20.58 3.74
N LYS A 325 -26.34 21.05 2.88
CA LYS A 325 -26.16 22.12 1.89
C LYS A 325 -25.62 23.44 2.49
N GLY A 326 -24.52 23.95 1.93
CA GLY A 326 -23.96 25.28 2.17
C GLY A 326 -22.45 25.27 2.41
N ALA A 327 -21.69 25.80 1.45
CA ALA A 327 -20.22 26.06 1.45
C ALA A 327 -19.22 24.88 1.63
N ALA A 328 -19.60 23.67 2.03
CA ALA A 328 -18.64 22.61 2.43
C ALA A 328 -18.84 21.23 1.75
N ALA A 329 -19.18 21.19 0.45
CA ALA A 329 -19.32 19.94 -0.31
C ALA A 329 -17.96 19.31 -0.66
N TYR A 330 -17.22 18.85 0.35
CA TYR A 330 -16.00 18.11 0.12
C TYR A 330 -16.31 16.77 -0.56
N ASN A 331 -15.54 16.44 -1.60
CA ASN A 331 -15.60 15.14 -2.23
C ASN A 331 -15.08 14.05 -1.28
N LEU A 332 -15.42 12.79 -1.55
CA LEU A 332 -14.92 11.67 -0.72
C LEU A 332 -13.38 11.68 -0.65
N THR A 333 -12.69 12.02 -1.74
CA THR A 333 -11.22 12.15 -1.76
C THR A 333 -10.71 13.26 -0.86
N GLU A 334 -11.42 14.39 -0.77
CA GLU A 334 -11.05 15.51 0.11
C GLU A 334 -11.27 15.12 1.58
N HIS A 335 -12.34 14.37 1.88
CA HIS A 335 -12.52 13.75 3.20
C HIS A 335 -11.40 12.76 3.53
N ILE A 336 -10.95 11.93 2.58
CA ILE A 336 -9.80 11.02 2.81
C ILE A 336 -8.53 11.80 3.11
N ILE A 337 -8.26 12.88 2.37
CA ILE A 337 -7.10 13.77 2.61
C ILE A 337 -7.20 14.43 3.99
N ALA A 338 -8.37 14.91 4.38
CA ALA A 338 -8.61 15.49 5.70
C ALA A 338 -8.33 14.49 6.82
N GLN A 339 -8.90 13.28 6.71
CA GLN A 339 -8.68 12.21 7.68
C GLN A 339 -7.21 11.78 7.76
N ALA A 340 -6.50 11.79 6.63
CA ALA A 340 -5.07 11.46 6.60
C ALA A 340 -4.24 12.47 7.41
N TYR A 341 -4.54 13.78 7.32
CA TYR A 341 -3.87 14.79 8.13
C TYR A 341 -4.26 14.73 9.61
N ILE A 342 -5.54 14.49 9.93
CA ILE A 342 -5.97 14.25 11.32
C ILE A 342 -5.21 13.06 11.89
N ALA A 343 -5.07 11.97 11.14
CA ALA A 343 -4.27 10.83 11.56
C ALA A 343 -2.78 11.17 11.73
N CYS A 344 -2.21 12.05 10.90
CA CYS A 344 -0.84 12.55 11.09
C CYS A 344 -0.70 13.31 12.41
N GLN A 345 -1.66 14.18 12.75
CA GLN A 345 -1.68 14.91 14.02
C GLN A 345 -1.77 13.95 15.20
N LEU A 346 -2.67 12.97 15.15
CA LEU A 346 -2.81 11.97 16.22
C LEU A 346 -1.53 11.13 16.39
N LEU A 347 -0.89 10.76 15.29
CA LEU A 347 0.37 10.02 15.30
C LEU A 347 1.52 10.88 15.85
N LEU A 348 1.59 12.15 15.46
CA LEU A 348 2.56 13.11 15.97
C LEU A 348 2.39 13.31 17.48
N LEU A 349 1.16 13.52 17.96
CA LEU A 349 0.87 13.63 19.40
C LEU A 349 1.23 12.35 20.14
N ASN A 350 1.01 11.18 19.53
CA ASN A 350 1.42 9.91 20.11
C ASN A 350 2.95 9.81 20.23
N VAL A 351 3.71 10.22 19.21
CA VAL A 351 5.19 10.29 19.26
C VAL A 351 5.65 11.22 20.39
N LEU A 352 5.03 12.40 20.52
CA LEU A 352 5.35 13.36 21.57
C LEU A 352 4.98 12.86 22.96
N ALA A 353 3.95 12.01 23.08
CA ALA A 353 3.50 11.47 24.35
C ALA A 353 4.30 10.24 24.82
N LEU A 354 5.02 9.55 23.93
CA LEU A 354 5.80 8.35 24.24
C LEU A 354 6.79 8.53 25.42
N PRO A 355 7.60 9.61 25.50
CA PRO A 355 8.53 9.80 26.62
C PRO A 355 7.85 9.92 27.99
N PHE A 356 6.57 10.30 28.02
CA PHE A 356 5.82 10.50 29.26
C PHE A 356 5.10 9.24 29.74
N TYR A 357 4.74 8.34 28.82
CA TYR A 357 4.00 7.12 29.18
C TYR A 357 4.89 5.95 29.57
N GLY A 358 6.18 5.95 29.21
CA GLY A 358 7.14 4.88 29.54
C GLY A 358 6.89 3.54 28.83
N ASP A 359 5.64 3.25 28.46
CA ASP A 359 5.23 2.04 27.76
C ASP A 359 4.66 2.37 26.38
N ALA A 360 5.25 1.75 25.35
CA ALA A 360 4.70 1.79 24.01
C ALA A 360 3.47 0.86 23.94
N ARG A 361 2.26 1.42 24.11
CA ARG A 361 0.99 0.70 23.86
C ARG A 361 0.87 0.33 22.37
N MET A 362 1.47 -0.79 21.97
CA MET A 362 1.47 -1.26 20.57
C MET A 362 0.09 -1.75 20.12
N GLY A 363 -0.73 -2.27 21.05
CA GLY A 363 -2.07 -2.76 20.78
C GLY A 363 -3.08 -1.67 20.37
N SER A 364 -2.98 -0.47 20.95
CA SER A 364 -3.90 0.63 20.62
C SER A 364 -3.53 1.32 19.30
N LEU A 365 -4.56 1.67 18.50
CA LEU A 365 -4.40 2.41 17.25
C LEU A 365 -3.73 3.77 17.50
N TYR A 366 -4.12 4.45 18.58
CA TYR A 366 -3.47 5.64 19.13
C TYR A 366 -3.19 5.41 20.61
N GLY A 367 -1.98 5.70 21.09
CA GLY A 367 -1.61 5.55 22.51
C GLY A 367 -2.29 6.58 23.45
N LEU A 368 -3.23 7.36 22.92
CA LEU A 368 -3.90 8.45 23.63
C LEU A 368 -5.22 7.98 24.28
N PRO A 369 -5.61 8.55 25.43
CA PRO A 369 -6.92 8.28 26.04
C PRO A 369 -8.09 8.58 25.10
N ALA A 370 -9.17 7.79 25.17
CA ALA A 370 -10.33 7.95 24.29
C ALA A 370 -10.97 9.35 24.38
N LEU A 371 -11.02 9.93 25.58
CA LEU A 371 -11.52 11.30 25.79
C LEU A 371 -10.65 12.31 25.06
N LEU A 372 -9.31 12.19 25.12
CA LEU A 372 -8.40 13.08 24.41
C LEU A 372 -8.56 12.94 22.89
N LEU A 373 -8.71 11.72 22.37
CA LEU A 373 -9.00 11.50 20.95
C LEU A 373 -10.31 12.17 20.53
N PHE A 374 -11.37 12.04 21.33
CA PHE A 374 -12.64 12.70 21.07
C PHE A 374 -12.49 14.23 21.04
N LEU A 375 -11.77 14.81 22.00
CA LEU A 375 -11.50 16.25 22.05
C LEU A 375 -10.71 16.73 20.83
N LEU A 376 -9.71 15.96 20.38
CA LEU A 376 -8.92 16.29 19.19
C LEU A 376 -9.77 16.24 17.92
N PHE A 377 -10.55 15.17 17.70
CA PHE A 377 -11.48 15.10 16.57
C PHE A 377 -12.50 16.25 16.60
N TRP A 378 -13.04 16.57 17.77
CA TRP A 378 -13.98 17.67 17.95
C TRP A 378 -13.37 19.02 17.58
N TRP A 379 -12.13 19.26 18.04
CA TRP A 379 -11.33 20.44 17.72
C TRP A 379 -11.05 20.53 16.22
N ASP A 380 -10.59 19.44 15.60
CA ASP A 380 -10.24 19.39 14.18
C ASP A 380 -11.45 19.65 13.29
N TYR A 381 -12.59 19.02 13.59
CA TYR A 381 -13.83 19.23 12.83
C TYR A 381 -14.41 20.62 12.99
N LYS A 382 -14.27 21.24 14.17
CA LYS A 382 -14.66 22.63 14.37
C LYS A 382 -13.86 23.55 13.44
N GLN A 383 -12.54 23.36 13.37
CA GLN A 383 -11.68 24.18 12.53
C GLN A 383 -11.87 23.88 11.03
N LEU A 384 -12.05 22.61 10.67
CA LEU A 384 -12.18 22.16 9.29
C LEU A 384 -13.51 22.59 8.66
N PHE A 385 -14.63 22.38 9.35
CA PHE A 385 -15.98 22.66 8.82
C PHE A 385 -16.53 24.03 9.20
N LEU A 386 -15.76 24.86 9.94
CA LEU A 386 -16.14 26.22 10.35
C LEU A 386 -17.52 26.29 11.01
N CYS A 387 -17.86 25.27 11.80
CA CYS A 387 -19.14 25.16 12.48
C CYS A 387 -19.06 25.66 13.94
N SER A 388 -20.21 25.92 14.55
CA SER A 388 -20.26 26.25 15.98
C SER A 388 -19.77 25.06 16.83
N TRP A 389 -19.19 25.34 17.99
CA TRP A 389 -18.67 24.31 18.90
C TRP A 389 -19.71 23.23 19.22
N TRP A 390 -20.95 23.65 19.48
CA TRP A 390 -22.06 22.74 19.77
C TRP A 390 -22.41 21.85 18.57
N ARG A 391 -22.46 22.43 17.36
CA ARG A 391 -22.75 21.66 16.15
C ARG A 391 -21.61 20.68 15.85
N SER A 392 -20.35 21.11 16.02
CA SER A 392 -19.18 20.24 15.87
C SER A 392 -19.24 19.06 16.84
N PHE A 393 -19.62 19.30 18.10
CA PHE A 393 -19.69 18.27 19.14
C PHE A 393 -20.65 17.14 18.74
N TRP A 394 -21.90 17.47 18.44
CA TRP A 394 -22.90 16.47 18.06
C TRP A 394 -22.56 15.76 16.76
N ARG A 395 -21.96 16.46 15.80
CA ARG A 395 -21.51 15.86 14.54
C ARG A 395 -20.32 14.92 14.75
N THR A 396 -19.40 15.26 15.66
CA THR A 396 -18.27 14.40 16.04
C THR A 396 -18.75 13.13 16.74
N LEU A 397 -19.70 13.28 17.69
CA LEU A 397 -20.35 12.15 18.36
C LEU A 397 -21.05 11.23 17.35
N LEU A 398 -21.75 11.83 16.39
CA LEU A 398 -22.43 11.12 15.31
C LEU A 398 -21.44 10.38 14.38
N VAL A 399 -20.28 10.98 14.04
CA VAL A 399 -19.20 10.27 13.33
C VAL A 399 -18.73 9.04 14.11
N MET A 400 -18.49 9.19 15.42
CA MET A 400 -18.07 8.08 16.27
C MET A 400 -19.12 6.96 16.29
N LEU A 401 -20.40 7.32 16.40
CA LEU A 401 -21.52 6.39 16.36
C LEU A 401 -21.62 5.67 15.00
N TYR A 402 -21.40 6.37 13.88
CA TYR A 402 -21.34 5.72 12.56
C TYR A 402 -20.15 4.78 12.41
N CYS A 403 -19.00 5.10 12.97
CA CYS A 403 -17.86 4.19 12.97
C CYS A 403 -18.16 2.92 13.77
N LEU A 404 -18.77 3.05 14.95
CA LEU A 404 -19.20 1.90 15.76
C LEU A 404 -20.25 1.04 15.05
N LEU A 405 -21.24 1.69 14.42
CA LEU A 405 -22.27 1.01 13.63
C LEU A 405 -21.66 0.27 12.44
N PHE A 406 -20.72 0.89 11.71
CA PHE A 406 -20.02 0.24 10.60
C PHE A 406 -19.27 -1.01 11.07
N LEU A 407 -18.53 -0.91 12.18
CA LEU A 407 -17.82 -2.07 12.75
C LEU A 407 -18.80 -3.19 13.14
N ALA A 408 -19.91 -2.86 13.81
CA ALA A 408 -20.94 -3.84 14.16
C ALA A 408 -21.57 -4.51 12.93
N LEU A 409 -21.87 -3.74 11.87
CA LEU A 409 -22.39 -4.28 10.62
C LEU A 409 -21.38 -5.19 9.92
N THR A 410 -20.10 -4.83 9.88
CA THR A 410 -19.07 -5.70 9.28
C THR A 410 -18.91 -7.01 10.06
N ALA A 411 -18.95 -6.97 11.39
CA ALA A 411 -18.92 -8.17 12.22
C ALA A 411 -20.15 -9.07 11.96
N SER A 412 -21.34 -8.47 11.89
CA SER A 412 -22.58 -9.20 11.58
C SER A 412 -22.56 -9.80 10.17
N LEU A 413 -22.06 -9.08 9.16
CA LEU A 413 -21.97 -9.57 7.79
C LEU A 413 -21.01 -10.76 7.70
N ILE A 414 -19.84 -10.67 8.34
CA ILE A 414 -18.87 -11.76 8.41
C ILE A 414 -19.52 -13.01 9.02
N ALA A 415 -20.24 -12.86 10.12
CA ALA A 415 -20.95 -13.97 10.75
C ALA A 415 -22.02 -14.60 9.84
N VAL A 416 -22.80 -13.80 9.11
CA VAL A 416 -23.80 -14.30 8.14
C VAL A 416 -23.14 -15.06 6.99
N VAL A 417 -22.04 -14.54 6.43
CA VAL A 417 -21.29 -15.22 5.36
C VAL A 417 -20.75 -16.57 5.85
N ILE A 418 -20.22 -16.62 7.07
CA ILE A 418 -19.72 -17.87 7.65
C ILE A 418 -20.85 -18.90 7.86
N MET A 419 -22.03 -18.45 8.28
CA MET A 419 -23.24 -19.29 8.40
C MET A 419 -23.70 -19.83 7.03
N ALA A 420 -23.73 -18.97 6.00
CA ALA A 420 -24.14 -19.35 4.65
C ALA A 420 -23.18 -20.39 4.03
N ILE A 421 -21.87 -20.20 4.19
CA ILE A 421 -20.85 -21.18 3.74
C ILE A 421 -21.07 -22.54 4.44
N GLU A 422 -21.49 -22.53 5.71
CA GLU A 422 -21.82 -23.78 6.41
C GLU A 422 -23.05 -24.48 5.87
N ALA A 423 -24.12 -23.73 5.64
CA ALA A 423 -25.36 -24.29 5.11
C ALA A 423 -25.12 -24.98 3.75
N ILE A 424 -24.27 -24.39 2.91
CA ILE A 424 -23.85 -24.98 1.64
C ILE A 424 -22.97 -26.21 1.86
N GLY A 425 -21.98 -26.13 2.76
CA GLY A 425 -21.09 -27.26 3.05
C GLY A 425 -21.74 -28.45 3.78
N ARG A 426 -22.92 -28.26 4.39
CA ARG A 426 -23.75 -29.36 4.94
C ARG A 426 -24.70 -29.96 3.89
N ALA A 427 -24.98 -29.23 2.82
CA ALA A 427 -25.88 -29.65 1.74
C ALA A 427 -25.16 -30.35 0.58
N ALA A 428 -23.84 -30.17 0.48
CA ALA A 428 -22.94 -30.93 -0.39
C ALA A 428 -22.33 -32.10 0.38
#